data_AF-A0A7Y2I6D8-F1
#
_entry.id   AF-A0A7Y2I6D8-F1
#
_cell.length_a   1.000
_cell.length_b   1.000
_cell.length_c   1.000
_cell.angle_alpha   90.00
_cell.angle_beta   90.00
_cell.angle_gamma   90.00
#
_symmetry.space_group_name_H-M   'P 1'
#
loop_
_entity.id
_entity.type
_entity.pdbx_description
1 polymer ?
#
loop_
_entity_poly.entity_id
_entity_poly.type
_entity_poly.pdbx_seq_one_letter_code
_entity_poly.pdbx_strand_id
1 'polypeptide(L)'
;PFHPSGAQSLHLAVETKVTDYHALLLRQHGLLVAGANMKSSLGIVEEIEHCCQISIVSAMRGGWLTEAQCQEIDQALGRTWKN
;
A
#
# COMPACT_ATOMS: atom_id res chain seq x y z
N PRO A 1 9.62 9.35 -4.83
CA PRO A 1 10.01 10.78 -4.96
C PRO A 1 8.75 11.65 -5.07
N PHE A 2 8.85 12.97 -4.85
CA PHE A 2 7.73 13.86 -5.19
C PHE A 2 7.68 14.04 -6.73
N HIS A 3 6.48 13.92 -7.29
CA HIS A 3 6.19 14.27 -8.67
C HIS A 3 4.92 15.14 -8.68
N PRO A 4 4.89 16.26 -9.43
CA PRO A 4 3.70 17.10 -9.50
C PRO A 4 2.48 16.34 -10.04
N SER A 5 1.30 16.69 -9.54
CA SER A 5 0.03 16.13 -10.02
C SER A 5 -0.14 16.38 -11.52
N GLY A 6 -0.51 15.34 -12.27
CA GLY A 6 -0.69 15.40 -13.72
C GLY A 6 0.61 15.42 -14.54
N ALA A 7 1.79 15.40 -13.90
CA ALA A 7 3.06 15.36 -14.64
C ALA A 7 3.30 13.97 -15.28
N GLN A 8 3.87 13.95 -16.48
CA GLN A 8 4.29 12.71 -17.14
C GLN A 8 5.27 11.88 -16.27
N SER A 9 6.10 12.55 -15.48
CA SER A 9 7.03 11.87 -14.57
C SER A 9 6.32 11.09 -13.46
N LEU A 10 5.14 11.54 -13.00
CA LEU A 10 4.31 10.78 -12.06
C LEU A 10 3.73 9.53 -12.74
N HIS A 11 3.24 9.67 -13.98
CA HIS A 11 2.69 8.56 -14.75
C HIS A 11 3.73 7.44 -14.94
N LEU A 12 4.93 7.78 -15.41
CA LEU A 12 6.02 6.81 -15.59
C LEU A 12 6.45 6.17 -14.27
N ALA A 13 6.51 6.94 -13.18
CA ALA A 13 6.85 6.41 -11.86
C ALA A 13 5.80 5.40 -11.35
N VAL A 14 4.52 5.64 -11.62
CA VAL A 14 3.43 4.72 -11.27
C VAL A 14 3.51 3.47 -12.15
N GLU A 15 3.63 3.63 -13.47
CA GLU A 15 3.68 2.51 -14.43
C GLU A 15 4.78 1.48 -14.10
N THR A 16 5.95 1.95 -13.66
CA THR A 16 7.06 1.06 -13.27
C THR A 16 6.86 0.30 -11.96
N LYS A 17 5.83 0.64 -11.17
CA LYS A 17 5.59 0.07 -9.83
C LYS A 17 4.27 -0.66 -9.67
N VAL A 18 3.31 -0.43 -10.58
CA VAL A 18 1.99 -1.07 -10.52
C VAL A 18 2.01 -2.59 -10.76
N THR A 19 3.08 -3.14 -11.34
CA THR A 19 3.23 -4.59 -11.51
C THR A 19 3.55 -5.31 -10.21
N ASP A 20 4.20 -4.61 -9.28
CA ASP A 20 4.79 -5.19 -8.08
C ASP A 20 3.93 -4.89 -6.84
N TYR A 21 3.15 -3.80 -6.87
CA TYR A 21 2.40 -3.33 -5.71
C TYR A 21 0.94 -3.01 -6.06
N HIS A 22 0.03 -3.43 -5.19
CA HIS A 22 -1.41 -3.12 -5.29
C HIS A 22 -1.78 -1.72 -4.80
N ALA A 23 -0.90 -1.10 -4.01
CA ALA A 23 -1.06 0.25 -3.50
C ALA A 23 0.28 0.98 -3.51
N LEU A 24 0.23 2.28 -3.82
CA LEU A 24 1.39 3.16 -3.91
C LEU A 24 1.17 4.41 -3.07
N LEU A 25 2.12 4.73 -2.19
CA LEU A 25 2.15 5.98 -1.46
C LEU A 25 2.83 7.07 -2.30
N LEU A 26 2.10 8.14 -2.59
CA LEU A 26 2.58 9.30 -3.31
C LEU A 26 3.00 10.38 -2.31
N ARG A 27 4.30 10.62 -2.21
CA ARG A 27 4.87 11.64 -1.32
C ARG A 27 4.19 13.00 -1.56
N GLN A 28 3.69 13.61 -0.49
CA GLN A 28 3.01 14.93 -0.50
C GLN A 28 1.79 15.01 -1.42
N HIS A 29 1.10 13.89 -1.64
CA HIS A 29 -0.06 13.87 -2.55
C HIS A 29 -1.17 12.96 -2.03
N GLY A 30 -0.86 11.71 -1.66
CA GLY A 30 -1.85 10.75 -1.19
C GLY A 30 -1.46 9.31 -1.50
N LEU A 31 -2.43 8.47 -1.85
CA LEU A 31 -2.18 7.10 -2.30
C LEU A 31 -2.92 6.78 -3.60
N LEU A 32 -2.41 5.78 -4.31
CA LEU A 32 -3.09 5.12 -5.41
C LEU A 32 -3.33 3.66 -5.05
N VAL A 33 -4.49 3.14 -5.40
CA VAL A 33 -4.90 1.76 -5.15
C VAL A 33 -5.56 1.19 -6.39
N ALA A 34 -5.26 -0.06 -6.70
CA ALA A 34 -5.96 -0.84 -7.72
C ALA A 34 -6.70 -2.01 -7.07
N GLY A 35 -8.03 -2.05 -7.23
CA GLY A 35 -8.87 -3.16 -6.82
C GLY A 35 -9.73 -3.68 -7.96
N ALA A 36 -10.23 -4.92 -7.84
CA ALA A 36 -11.06 -5.56 -8.86
C ALA A 36 -12.42 -4.84 -9.06
N ASN A 37 -12.87 -4.09 -8.05
CA ASN A 37 -14.06 -3.26 -8.08
C ASN A 37 -13.95 -2.12 -7.05
N MET A 38 -14.89 -1.18 -7.11
CA MET A 38 -14.92 -0.02 -6.22
C MET A 38 -14.94 -0.41 -4.73
N LYS A 39 -15.75 -1.40 -4.34
CA LYS A 39 -15.82 -1.87 -2.95
C LYS A 39 -14.47 -2.38 -2.45
N SER A 40 -13.80 -3.21 -3.23
CA SER A 40 -12.47 -3.73 -2.89
C SER A 40 -11.42 -2.61 -2.83
N SER A 41 -11.49 -1.65 -3.74
CA SER A 41 -10.54 -0.52 -3.79
C SER A 41 -10.71 0.37 -2.55
N LEU A 42 -11.96 0.66 -2.17
CA LEU A 42 -12.25 1.45 -0.98
C LEU A 42 -11.80 0.74 0.30
N GLY A 43 -12.06 -0.56 0.43
CA GLY A 43 -11.60 -1.34 1.58
C GLY A 43 -10.07 -1.36 1.72
N ILE A 44 -9.33 -1.42 0.61
CA ILE A 44 -7.86 -1.33 0.64
C ILE A 44 -7.42 0.07 1.09
N VAL A 45 -8.07 1.13 0.61
CA VAL A 45 -7.78 2.52 1.04
C VAL A 45 -8.01 2.67 2.54
N GLU A 46 -9.14 2.18 3.05
CA GLU A 46 -9.49 2.24 4.48
C GLU A 46 -8.48 1.50 5.35
N GLU A 47 -8.06 0.30 4.95
CA GLU A 47 -7.07 -0.48 5.69
C GLU A 47 -5.70 0.21 5.75
N ILE A 48 -5.24 0.75 4.61
CA ILE A 48 -3.97 1.50 4.56
C ILE A 48 -4.03 2.74 5.44
N GLU A 49 -5.12 3.50 5.37
CA GLU A 49 -5.29 4.70 6.20
C GLU A 49 -5.30 4.34 7.69
N HIS A 50 -5.96 3.24 8.06
CA HIS A 50 -5.96 2.77 9.44
C HIS A 50 -4.56 2.36 9.91
N CYS A 51 -3.77 1.66 9.07
CA CYS A 51 -2.37 1.38 9.36
C CYS A 51 -1.54 2.66 9.53
N CYS A 52 -1.75 3.66 8.66
CA CYS A 52 -1.11 4.97 8.78
C CYS A 52 -1.47 5.66 10.10
N GLN A 53 -2.75 5.66 10.47
CA GLN A 53 -3.22 6.21 11.75
C GLN A 53 -2.55 5.51 12.93
N ILE A 54 -2.51 4.17 12.95
CA ILE A 54 -1.82 3.39 13.98
C ILE A 54 -0.35 3.79 14.07
N SER A 55 0.34 3.90 12.92
CA SER A 55 1.76 4.28 12.89
C SER A 55 2.00 5.68 13.46
N ILE A 56 1.09 6.63 13.23
CA ILE A 56 1.18 8.00 13.74
C ILE A 56 0.88 8.03 15.24
N VAL A 57 -0.21 7.41 15.67
CA VAL A 57 -0.64 7.38 17.08
C VAL A 57 0.38 6.66 17.96
N SER A 58 0.98 5.58 17.46
CA SER A 58 2.06 4.89 18.15
C SER A 58 3.40 5.64 18.09
N ALA A 59 3.49 6.75 17.35
CA ALA A 59 4.74 7.45 17.03
C ALA A 59 5.81 6.50 16.44
N MET A 60 5.36 5.53 15.64
CA MET A 60 6.15 4.43 15.09
C MET A 60 6.87 3.58 16.15
N ARG A 61 6.34 3.55 17.38
CA ARG A 61 6.85 2.74 18.49
C ARG A 61 6.06 1.44 18.58
N GLY A 62 6.78 0.32 18.64
CA GLY A 62 6.19 -1.01 18.68
C GLY A 62 7.05 -2.01 17.91
N GLY A 63 6.70 -3.29 18.01
CA GLY A 63 7.26 -4.31 17.16
C GLY A 63 6.59 -4.28 15.79
N TRP A 64 7.40 -4.39 14.73
CA TRP A 64 6.89 -4.68 13.39
C TRP A 64 6.73 -6.20 13.25
N LEU A 65 5.77 -6.62 12.44
CA LEU A 65 5.68 -8.03 12.06
C LEU A 65 6.96 -8.44 11.33
N THR A 66 7.52 -9.57 11.73
CA THR A 66 8.63 -10.18 10.99
C THR A 66 8.12 -10.76 9.68
N GLU A 67 9.03 -10.98 8.73
CA GLU A 67 8.68 -11.60 7.46
C GLU A 67 8.02 -12.98 7.66
N ALA A 68 8.49 -13.77 8.63
CA ALA A 68 7.89 -15.05 8.99
C ALA A 68 6.45 -14.89 9.49
N GLN A 69 6.16 -13.89 10.32
CA GLN A 69 4.80 -13.62 10.80
C GLN A 69 3.88 -13.17 9.66
N CYS A 70 4.37 -12.36 8.72
CA CYS A 70 3.61 -11.99 7.54
C CYS A 70 3.28 -13.21 6.67
N GLN A 71 4.26 -14.11 6.45
CA GLN A 71 4.05 -15.34 5.69
C GLN A 71 3.04 -16.28 6.37
N GLU A 72 3.05 -16.40 7.70
CA GLU A 72 2.06 -17.17 8.45
C GLU A 72 0.64 -16.62 8.25
N ILE A 73 0.47 -15.30 8.28
CA ILE A 73 -0.82 -14.64 8.02
C ILE A 73 -1.27 -14.91 6.59
N ASP A 74 -0.37 -14.78 5.61
CA ASP A 74 -0.69 -15.02 4.21
C ASP A 74 -1.11 -16.47 3.97
N GLN A 75 -0.42 -17.44 4.56
CA GLN A 75 -0.80 -18.86 4.51
C GLN A 75 -2.17 -19.11 5.13
N ALA A 76 -2.42 -18.57 6.32
CA ALA A 76 -3.69 -18.73 7.03
C ALA A 76 -4.88 -18.13 6.25
N LEU A 77 -4.65 -17.08 5.47
CA LEU A 77 -5.66 -16.40 4.67
C LEU A 77 -5.71 -16.88 3.21
N GLY A 78 -4.88 -17.86 2.83
CA GLY A 78 -4.79 -18.37 1.46
C GLY A 78 -4.34 -17.32 0.44
N ARG A 79 -3.58 -16.31 0.88
CA ARG A 79 -3.08 -15.23 0.04
C ARG A 79 -1.81 -15.67 -0.67
N THR A 80 -1.66 -15.26 -1.92
CA THR A 80 -0.42 -15.43 -2.68
C THR A 80 -0.05 -14.10 -3.32
N TRP A 81 1.18 -13.67 -3.09
CA TRP A 81 1.74 -12.47 -3.72
C TRP A 81 2.60 -12.91 -4.91
N LYS A 82 2.66 -12.09 -5.97
CA LYS A 82 3.66 -12.31 -7.02
C LYS A 82 5.03 -11.95 -6.44
N ASN A 83 5.97 -12.88 -6.56
CA ASN A 83 7.38 -12.66 -6.23
C ASN A 83 8.02 -11.65 -7.19
#